data_AF-E3MZI6-F1
#
_entry.id   AF-E3MZI6-F1
#
_cell.length_a   1.000
_cell.length_b   1.000
_cell.length_c   1.000
_cell.angle_alpha   90.00
_cell.angle_beta   90.00
_cell.angle_gamma   90.00
#
_symmetry.space_group_name_H-M   'P 1'
#
loop_
_entity.id
_entity.type
_entity.pdbx_description
1 polymer ?
#
loop_
_entity_poly.entity_id
_entity_poly.type
_entity_poly.pdbx_seq_one_letter_code
_entity_poly.pdbx_strand_id
1 'polypeptide(L)'
;MQLESTKDWDLYLDRCPDLGVGFARKFMDIDVNIRSSLNFGSVSNETIDDFIERMGDLKIFDRTDALVRFETNNPEKHMIMKKFERRQYSREHRFVMVVVSADIEASQYDNYLFG
;
A
#
# COMPACT_ATOMS: atom_id res chain seq x y z
N MET A 1 20.83 -9.60 41.52
CA MET A 1 19.83 -9.88 40.48
C MET A 1 19.66 -8.61 39.67
N GLN A 2 20.36 -8.51 38.54
CA GLN A 2 20.29 -7.35 37.64
C GLN A 2 19.02 -7.52 36.79
N LEU A 3 18.07 -6.60 36.94
CA LEU A 3 16.97 -6.46 36.00
C LEU A 3 17.56 -5.94 34.69
N GLU A 4 17.64 -6.79 33.67
CA GLU A 4 17.87 -6.31 32.31
C GLU A 4 16.69 -5.41 31.91
N SER A 5 17.00 -4.17 31.51
CA SER A 5 15.95 -3.25 31.06
C SER A 5 15.50 -3.66 29.67
N THR A 6 14.26 -4.13 29.54
CA THR A 6 13.60 -4.21 28.24
C THR A 6 13.40 -2.79 27.72
N LYS A 7 13.88 -2.52 26.50
CA LYS A 7 13.60 -1.27 25.79
C LYS A 7 12.44 -1.52 24.85
N ASP A 8 11.26 -1.01 25.20
CA ASP A 8 10.11 -0.97 24.30
C ASP A 8 10.19 0.26 23.40
N TRP A 9 9.93 0.06 22.13
CA TRP A 9 9.89 1.10 21.10
C TRP A 9 8.52 1.07 20.44
N ASP A 10 7.70 2.07 20.74
CA ASP A 10 6.41 2.25 20.11
C ASP A 10 6.54 3.25 18.95
N LEU A 11 6.30 2.77 17.73
CA LEU A 11 6.32 3.60 16.53
C LEU A 11 4.91 4.13 16.25
N TYR A 12 4.67 5.39 16.62
CA TYR A 12 3.43 6.12 16.31
C TYR A 12 3.54 6.81 14.96
N LEU A 13 2.99 6.20 13.90
CA LEU A 13 3.03 6.69 12.51
C LEU A 13 1.88 7.64 12.14
N ASP A 14 1.20 8.22 13.13
CA ASP A 14 -0.03 8.99 12.98
C ASP A 14 0.10 10.27 12.11
N ARG A 15 1.31 10.57 11.63
CA ARG A 15 1.63 11.73 10.76
C ARG A 15 2.68 11.43 9.69
N CYS A 16 2.67 10.23 9.12
CA CYS A 16 3.49 9.91 7.95
C CYS A 16 2.61 9.86 6.70
N PRO A 17 2.28 11.02 6.08
CA PRO A 17 1.48 11.06 4.84
C PRO A 17 2.19 10.34 3.68
N ASP A 18 3.49 10.11 3.80
CA ASP A 18 4.32 9.41 2.84
C ASP A 18 4.46 7.91 3.13
N LEU A 19 3.83 7.35 4.19
CA LEU A 19 4.06 5.96 4.60
C LEU A 19 3.76 4.98 3.46
N GLY A 20 2.59 5.12 2.82
CA GLY A 20 2.21 4.29 1.67
C GLY A 20 3.20 4.44 0.50
N VAL A 21 3.61 5.67 0.20
CA VAL A 21 4.54 6.01 -0.90
C VAL A 21 5.92 5.41 -0.63
N GLY A 22 6.44 5.56 0.58
CA GLY A 22 7.74 5.02 0.99
C GLY A 22 7.78 3.49 0.89
N PHE A 23 6.71 2.82 1.33
CA PHE A 23 6.61 1.38 1.17
C PHE A 23 6.45 0.94 -0.29
N ALA A 24 5.65 1.65 -1.09
CA ALA A 24 5.48 1.34 -2.50
C ALA A 24 6.84 1.41 -3.23
N ARG A 25 7.59 2.50 -3.01
CA ARG A 25 8.96 2.65 -3.52
C ARG A 25 9.85 1.50 -3.05
N LYS A 26 9.83 1.18 -1.75
CA LYS A 26 10.66 0.11 -1.22
C LYS A 26 10.33 -1.26 -1.81
N PHE A 27 9.04 -1.55 -2.03
CA PHE A 27 8.58 -2.79 -2.66
C PHE A 27 9.07 -2.91 -4.11
N MET A 28 9.05 -1.79 -4.85
CA MET A 28 9.59 -1.73 -6.21
C MET A 28 11.12 -1.83 -6.24
N ASP A 29 11.82 -1.26 -5.26
CA ASP A 29 13.29 -1.28 -5.19
C ASP A 29 13.84 -2.68 -4.89
N ILE A 30 13.16 -3.46 -4.05
CA ILE A 30 13.61 -4.80 -3.65
C ILE A 30 12.97 -5.93 -4.46
N ASP A 31 12.17 -5.59 -5.48
CA ASP A 31 11.49 -6.53 -6.37
C ASP A 31 10.75 -7.66 -5.62
N VAL A 32 9.86 -7.29 -4.68
CA VAL A 32 9.15 -8.27 -3.85
C VAL A 32 8.35 -9.30 -4.66
N ASN A 33 8.05 -10.43 -4.04
CA ASN A 33 7.34 -11.53 -4.70
C ASN A 33 5.88 -11.16 -5.00
N ILE A 34 5.32 -11.79 -6.04
CA ILE A 34 3.88 -11.75 -6.31
C ILE A 34 3.13 -12.30 -5.08
N ARG A 35 2.00 -11.67 -4.74
CA ARG A 35 1.21 -11.84 -3.50
C ARG A 35 1.81 -11.23 -2.24
N SER A 36 3.00 -10.62 -2.28
CA SER A 36 3.44 -9.76 -1.17
C SER A 36 2.47 -8.59 -1.03
N SER A 37 1.98 -8.38 0.18
CA SER A 37 1.00 -7.33 0.48
C SER A 37 1.44 -6.47 1.66
N LEU A 38 0.98 -5.23 1.65
CA LEU A 38 1.09 -4.31 2.77
C LEU A 38 -0.29 -3.78 3.10
N ASN A 39 -0.60 -3.74 4.38
CA ASN A 39 -1.80 -3.14 4.91
C ASN A 39 -1.40 -1.99 5.84
N PHE A 40 -1.92 -0.79 5.59
CA PHE A 40 -1.63 0.37 6.42
C PHE A 40 -2.87 1.24 6.60
N GLY A 41 -2.95 1.90 7.76
CA GLY A 41 -3.97 2.89 8.07
C GLY A 41 -3.46 4.30 7.80
N SER A 42 -4.35 5.21 7.40
CA SER A 42 -4.12 6.65 7.41
C SER A 42 -5.30 7.32 8.11
N VAL A 43 -5.00 8.13 9.13
CA VAL A 43 -5.99 8.99 9.82
C VAL A 43 -6.37 10.23 9.01
N SER A 44 -5.65 10.49 7.92
CA SER A 44 -5.90 11.61 7.02
C SER A 44 -6.95 11.26 5.96
N ASN A 45 -7.59 12.28 5.38
CA ASN A 45 -8.55 12.11 4.29
C ASN A 45 -7.89 11.77 2.93
N GLU A 46 -6.68 11.20 2.95
CA GLU A 46 -5.91 10.86 1.75
C GLU A 46 -6.70 10.02 0.76
N THR A 47 -6.56 10.39 -0.50
CA THR A 47 -7.16 9.75 -1.66
C THR A 47 -6.11 8.94 -2.41
N ILE A 48 -6.57 8.13 -3.36
CA ILE A 48 -5.68 7.48 -4.33
C ILE A 48 -4.88 8.53 -5.12
N ASP A 49 -5.49 9.68 -5.38
CA ASP A 49 -4.88 10.76 -6.16
C ASP A 49 -3.73 11.43 -5.42
N ASP A 50 -3.88 11.69 -4.12
CA ASP A 50 -2.82 12.22 -3.26
C ASP A 50 -1.60 11.28 -3.25
N PHE A 51 -1.84 9.97 -3.26
CA PHE A 51 -0.77 8.97 -3.36
C PHE A 51 -0.07 9.03 -4.72
N ILE A 52 -0.84 9.07 -5.82
CA ILE A 52 -0.29 9.13 -7.18
C ILE A 52 0.57 10.40 -7.35
N GLU A 53 0.09 11.55 -6.91
CA GLU A 53 0.80 12.82 -6.99
C GLU A 53 2.16 12.75 -6.29
N ARG A 54 2.21 12.14 -5.09
CA ARG A 54 3.46 11.99 -4.32
C ARG A 54 4.40 10.93 -4.87
N MET A 55 3.85 9.91 -5.53
CA MET A 55 4.66 8.91 -6.21
C MET A 55 5.44 9.53 -7.37
N GLY A 56 4.83 10.47 -8.10
CA GLY A 56 5.43 11.16 -9.24
C GLY A 56 5.17 10.42 -10.55
N ASP A 57 6.20 10.28 -11.38
CA ASP A 57 6.10 9.61 -12.69
C ASP A 57 5.87 8.10 -12.56
N LEU A 58 4.61 7.72 -12.35
CA LEU A 58 4.13 6.34 -12.41
C LEU A 58 3.36 6.10 -13.70
N LYS A 59 3.67 5.01 -14.39
CA LYS A 59 2.77 4.49 -15.41
C LYS A 59 1.59 3.76 -14.77
N ILE A 60 0.41 4.34 -14.92
CA ILE A 60 -0.85 3.82 -14.41
C ILE A 60 -1.54 3.02 -15.51
N PHE A 61 -2.01 1.81 -15.17
CA PHE A 61 -2.78 0.95 -16.06
C PHE A 61 -4.28 1.01 -15.78
N ASP A 62 -4.66 1.02 -14.50
CA ASP A 62 -6.06 1.15 -14.07
C ASP A 62 -6.17 2.15 -12.93
N ARG A 63 -7.26 2.92 -12.92
CA ARG A 63 -7.56 3.87 -11.86
C ARG A 63 -9.07 4.02 -11.68
N THR A 64 -9.48 4.01 -10.42
CA THR A 64 -10.79 4.42 -9.92
C THR A 64 -10.60 5.23 -8.64
N ASP A 65 -11.68 5.78 -8.09
CA ASP A 65 -11.64 6.52 -6.82
C ASP A 65 -11.13 5.69 -5.63
N ALA A 66 -11.23 4.36 -5.73
CA ALA A 66 -10.88 3.43 -4.66
C ALA A 66 -9.69 2.51 -5.00
N LEU A 67 -9.18 2.52 -6.24
CA LEU A 67 -8.15 1.58 -6.67
C LEU A 67 -7.22 2.20 -7.72
N VAL A 68 -5.93 1.89 -7.62
CA VAL A 68 -4.96 2.17 -8.69
C VAL A 68 -4.09 0.94 -8.94
N ARG A 69 -3.82 0.66 -10.22
CA ARG A 69 -2.81 -0.29 -10.68
C ARG A 69 -1.71 0.45 -11.43
N PHE A 70 -0.47 0.23 -11.04
CA PHE A 70 0.69 0.89 -11.64
C PHE A 70 1.86 -0.09 -11.82
N GLU A 71 2.77 0.27 -12.72
CA GLU A 71 3.97 -0.53 -13.01
C GLU A 71 4.93 -0.57 -11.81
N THR A 72 5.76 -1.60 -11.78
CA THR A 72 6.95 -1.62 -10.93
C THR A 72 8.21 -1.54 -11.79
N ASN A 73 9.38 -1.48 -11.15
CA ASN A 73 10.65 -1.59 -11.88
C ASN A 73 10.83 -2.94 -12.60
N ASN A 74 10.05 -3.96 -12.23
CA ASN A 74 10.01 -5.25 -12.90
C ASN A 74 8.80 -5.29 -13.87
N PRO A 75 9.02 -5.44 -15.19
CA PRO A 75 7.95 -5.40 -16.18
C PRO A 75 6.96 -6.57 -16.09
N GLU A 76 7.32 -7.65 -15.38
CA GLU A 76 6.43 -8.80 -15.13
C GLU A 76 5.53 -8.59 -13.91
N LYS A 77 5.70 -7.50 -13.16
CA LYS A 77 4.99 -7.24 -11.92
C LYS A 77 4.38 -5.84 -11.90
N HIS A 78 3.10 -5.78 -11.54
CA HIS A 78 2.42 -4.53 -11.23
C HIS A 78 2.11 -4.49 -9.73
N MET A 79 1.78 -3.30 -9.23
CA MET A 79 1.23 -3.12 -7.90
C MET A 79 -0.21 -2.62 -8.00
N ILE A 80 -1.09 -3.19 -7.17
CA ILE A 80 -2.46 -2.71 -6.99
C ILE A 80 -2.56 -2.14 -5.59
N MET A 81 -3.05 -0.90 -5.48
CA MET A 81 -3.44 -0.29 -4.23
C MET A 81 -4.95 -0.10 -4.20
N LYS A 82 -5.61 -0.54 -3.12
CA LYS A 82 -7.04 -0.31 -2.86
C LYS A 82 -7.23 0.44 -1.56
N LYS A 83 -8.02 1.52 -1.62
CA LYS A 83 -8.55 2.23 -0.45
C LYS A 83 -9.85 1.57 -0.02
N PHE A 84 -9.95 1.25 1.26
CA PHE A 84 -11.15 0.74 1.88
C PHE A 84 -11.87 1.86 2.62
N GLU A 85 -13.20 1.78 2.60
CA GLU A 85 -14.03 2.69 3.37
C GLU A 85 -13.73 2.60 4.86
N ARG A 86 -13.95 3.73 5.55
CA ARG A 86 -13.73 3.84 6.98
C ARG A 86 -14.70 2.91 7.70
N ARG A 87 -14.19 1.99 8.53
CA ARG A 87 -15.05 1.16 9.38
C ARG A 87 -15.75 2.03 10.43
N GLN A 88 -16.96 1.67 10.82
CA GLN A 88 -17.84 2.44 11.73
C GLN A 88 -17.16 2.90 13.04
N TYR A 89 -16.18 2.15 13.53
CA TYR A 89 -15.42 2.43 14.76
C TYR A 89 -13.93 2.75 14.55
N SER A 90 -13.49 2.89 13.29
CA SER A 90 -12.11 3.25 12.96
C SER A 90 -12.05 4.74 12.60
N ARG A 91 -11.02 5.44 13.08
CA ARG A 91 -10.68 6.78 12.58
C ARG A 91 -9.82 6.73 11.32
N GLU A 92 -9.30 5.56 10.99
CA GLU A 92 -8.36 5.35 9.88
C GLU A 92 -9.05 4.82 8.62
N HIS A 93 -8.69 5.39 7.48
CA HIS A 93 -8.84 4.77 6.18
C HIS A 93 -7.81 3.65 6.04
N ARG A 94 -8.25 2.48 5.60
CA ARG A 94 -7.37 1.33 5.38
C ARG A 94 -6.96 1.29 3.91
N PHE A 95 -5.67 1.11 3.65
CA PHE A 95 -5.12 0.88 2.33
C PHE A 95 -4.48 -0.50 2.29
N VAL A 96 -4.69 -1.21 1.19
CA VAL A 96 -3.98 -2.46 0.91
C VAL A 96 -3.24 -2.29 -0.40
N MET A 97 -1.94 -2.55 -0.38
CA MET A 97 -1.10 -2.70 -1.56
C MET A 97 -0.76 -4.17 -1.74
N VAL A 98 -0.78 -4.66 -2.97
CA VAL A 98 -0.40 -6.03 -3.32
C VAL A 98 0.36 -6.07 -4.63
N VAL A 99 1.42 -6.86 -4.68
CA VAL A 99 2.16 -7.14 -5.91
C VAL A 99 1.51 -8.28 -6.66
N VAL A 100 1.26 -8.05 -7.94
CA VAL A 100 0.54 -8.94 -8.84
C VAL A 100 1.34 -9.14 -10.12
N SER A 101 1.03 -10.20 -10.85
CA SER A 101 1.58 -10.39 -12.19
C SER A 101 1.13 -9.27 -13.14
N ALA A 102 1.96 -8.87 -14.09
CA ALA A 102 1.63 -7.86 -15.10
C ALA A 102 0.53 -8.30 -16.08
N ASP A 103 0.27 -9.61 -16.19
CA ASP A 103 -0.79 -10.18 -17.03
C ASP A 103 -2.15 -10.33 -16.32
N ILE A 104 -2.24 -9.95 -15.04
CA ILE A 104 -3.48 -10.09 -14.27
C ILE A 104 -4.63 -9.28 -14.87
N GLU A 105 -5.81 -9.89 -14.91
CA GLU A 105 -7.04 -9.24 -15.33
C GLU A 105 -7.76 -8.54 -14.17
N ALA A 106 -8.46 -7.43 -14.46
CA ALA A 106 -9.23 -6.67 -13.47
C ALA A 106 -10.25 -7.53 -12.69
N SER A 107 -10.84 -8.52 -13.36
CA SER A 107 -11.76 -9.51 -12.78
C SER A 107 -11.14 -10.33 -11.64
N GLN A 108 -9.81 -10.40 -11.57
CA GLN A 108 -9.07 -11.22 -10.63
C GLN A 108 -8.54 -10.42 -9.42
N TYR A 109 -8.67 -9.08 -9.41
CA TYR A 109 -8.04 -8.22 -8.39
C TYR A 109 -8.51 -8.57 -6.97
N ASP A 110 -9.79 -8.85 -6.81
CA ASP A 110 -10.37 -9.15 -5.50
C ASP A 110 -9.78 -10.43 -4.88
N ASN A 111 -9.32 -11.40 -5.67
CA ASN A 111 -8.66 -12.61 -5.16
C ASN A 111 -7.34 -12.32 -4.44
N TYR A 112 -6.71 -11.17 -4.71
CA TYR A 112 -5.46 -10.74 -4.10
C TYR A 112 -5.68 -9.76 -2.94
N LEU A 113 -6.81 -9.06 -2.94
CA LEU A 113 -7.11 -8.00 -1.97
C LEU A 113 -7.95 -8.49 -0.77
N PHE A 114 -8.62 -9.63 -0.92
CA PHE A 114 -9.48 -10.24 0.11
C PHE A 114 -9.14 -11.71 0.43
N GLY A 115 -8.07 -12.23 -0.16
CA GLY A 115 -7.57 -13.59 0.06
C GLY A 115 -6.85 -13.78 1.39
#